data_AF-A0A1A3P1C8-F1
#
_entry.id   AF-A0A1A3P1C8-F1
#
_cell.length_a   1.000
_cell.length_b   1.000
_cell.length_c   1.000
_cell.angle_alpha   90.00
_cell.angle_beta   90.00
_cell.angle_gamma   90.00
#
_symmetry.space_group_name_H-M   'P 1'
#
loop_
_entity.id
_entity.type
_entity.pdbx_description
1 polymer ?
#
loop_
_entity_poly.entity_id
_entity_poly.type
_entity_poly.pdbx_seq_one_letter_code
_entity_poly.pdbx_strand_id
1 'polypeptide(L)'
;MSSLFAAPELMAVAATDLAAIGSTLRAAHEAAAAPTLAVLPAASDEVSAGIAHLFSEHAQEYQGLAGQVETFHDRLVRQMTGSAMAYASAEDTNVALLQALEAFVTSVSRAISGAIDAAINQFVDFVSYLLSLAFRPIFYALLGPILDLYTHVVVLALYAALYGALTGA
;
A
#
# COMPACT_ATOMS: atom_id res chain seq x y z
N MET A 1 -8.74 -28.30 -1.05
CA MET A 1 -7.99 -27.34 -1.87
C MET A 1 -6.80 -26.87 -1.05
N SER A 2 -5.57 -26.93 -1.57
CA SER A 2 -4.39 -26.39 -0.87
C SER A 2 -4.25 -24.91 -1.18
N SER A 3 -4.16 -24.07 -0.16
CA SER A 3 -3.78 -22.66 -0.33
C SER A 3 -2.31 -22.57 -0.74
N LEU A 4 -2.01 -21.82 -1.79
CA LEU A 4 -0.65 -21.47 -2.20
C LEU A 4 -0.37 -20.03 -1.73
N PHE A 5 0.78 -19.83 -1.10
CA PHE A 5 1.28 -18.53 -0.68
C PHE A 5 2.70 -18.36 -1.19
N ALA A 6 3.03 -17.17 -1.69
CA ALA A 6 4.37 -16.80 -2.12
C ALA A 6 4.93 -15.77 -1.13
N ALA A 7 6.21 -15.90 -0.80
CA ALA A 7 6.94 -14.93 0.02
C ALA A 7 8.07 -14.33 -0.86
N PRO A 8 7.82 -13.19 -1.55
CA PRO A 8 8.75 -12.62 -2.51
C PRO A 8 10.16 -12.40 -1.96
N GLU A 9 10.27 -11.95 -0.70
CA GLU A 9 11.54 -11.69 -0.03
C GLU A 9 12.34 -12.98 0.16
N LEU A 10 11.69 -14.06 0.60
CA LEU A 10 12.34 -15.35 0.76
C LEU A 10 12.75 -15.95 -0.58
N MET A 11 11.96 -15.73 -1.63
CA MET A 11 12.32 -16.14 -2.99
C MET A 11 13.56 -15.39 -3.50
N ALA A 12 13.67 -14.09 -3.23
CA ALA A 12 14.84 -13.30 -3.61
C ALA A 12 16.12 -13.74 -2.87
N VAL A 13 16.00 -14.04 -1.56
CA VAL A 13 17.11 -14.60 -0.77
C VAL A 13 17.54 -15.95 -1.32
N ALA A 14 16.60 -16.86 -1.54
CA ALA A 14 16.91 -18.18 -2.09
C ALA A 14 17.51 -18.12 -3.51
N ALA A 15 17.10 -17.17 -4.35
CA ALA A 15 17.74 -16.95 -5.65
C ALA A 15 19.21 -16.51 -5.52
N THR A 16 19.51 -15.69 -4.50
CA THR A 16 20.88 -15.27 -4.18
C THR A 16 21.73 -16.44 -3.68
N ASP A 17 21.18 -17.27 -2.80
CA ASP A 17 21.86 -18.48 -2.30
C ASP A 17 22.14 -19.46 -3.45
N LEU A 18 21.17 -19.67 -4.33
CA LEU A 18 21.35 -20.49 -5.53
C LEU A 18 22.42 -19.92 -6.46
N ALA A 19 22.51 -18.60 -6.64
CA ALA A 19 23.59 -17.98 -7.41
C ALA A 19 24.98 -18.29 -6.81
N ALA A 20 25.11 -18.23 -5.49
CA ALA A 20 26.35 -18.57 -4.79
C ALA A 20 26.72 -20.06 -4.93
N ILE A 21 25.74 -20.95 -4.85
CA ILE A 21 25.92 -22.39 -5.11
C ILE A 21 26.41 -22.61 -6.55
N GLY A 22 25.76 -21.97 -7.54
CA GLY A 22 26.16 -22.07 -8.95
C GLY A 22 27.59 -21.60 -9.19
N SER A 23 27.99 -20.50 -8.55
CA SER A 23 29.39 -20.02 -8.62
C SER A 23 30.39 -21.01 -8.02
N THR A 24 30.05 -21.61 -6.88
CA THR A 24 30.91 -22.61 -6.21
C THR A 24 31.04 -23.87 -7.07
N LEU A 25 29.93 -24.31 -7.66
CA LEU A 25 29.90 -25.49 -8.50
C LEU A 25 30.72 -25.31 -9.78
N ARG A 26 30.61 -24.14 -10.44
CA ARG A 26 31.43 -23.80 -11.61
C ARG A 26 32.93 -23.81 -11.29
N ALA A 27 33.32 -23.21 -10.17
CA ALA A 27 34.72 -23.26 -9.71
C ALA A 27 35.20 -24.70 -9.46
N ALA A 28 34.34 -25.57 -8.91
CA ALA A 28 34.65 -26.97 -8.70
C ALA A 28 34.79 -27.74 -10.03
N HIS A 29 33.91 -27.49 -11.01
CA HIS A 29 33.99 -28.10 -12.34
C HIS A 29 35.28 -27.68 -13.07
N GLU A 30 35.61 -26.39 -13.04
CA GLU A 30 36.84 -25.85 -13.61
C GLU A 30 38.09 -26.47 -12.96
N ALA A 31 38.13 -26.57 -11.63
CA ALA A 31 39.25 -27.18 -10.90
C ALA A 31 39.41 -28.68 -11.19
N ALA A 32 38.29 -29.40 -11.38
CA ALA A 32 38.29 -30.83 -11.66
C ALA A 32 38.58 -31.17 -13.13
N ALA A 33 38.37 -30.23 -14.07
CA ALA A 33 38.44 -30.51 -15.50
C ALA A 33 39.82 -31.05 -15.94
N ALA A 34 40.90 -30.32 -15.69
CA ALA A 34 42.24 -30.72 -16.11
C ALA A 34 42.68 -32.11 -15.57
N PRO A 35 42.61 -32.41 -14.26
CA PRO A 35 43.06 -33.69 -13.73
C PRO A 35 42.18 -34.88 -14.14
N THR A 36 40.91 -34.67 -14.51
CA THR A 36 40.00 -35.75 -14.91
C THR A 36 39.98 -36.00 -16.41
N LEU A 37 40.29 -34.99 -17.24
CA LEU A 37 40.36 -35.12 -18.70
C LEU A 37 41.69 -35.72 -19.18
N ALA A 38 42.72 -35.70 -18.35
CA ALA A 38 44.07 -36.15 -18.70
C ALA A 38 44.57 -37.22 -17.71
N VAL A 39 43.77 -38.29 -17.53
CA VAL A 39 44.16 -39.41 -16.66
C VAL A 39 45.35 -40.13 -17.28
N LEU A 40 46.41 -40.33 -16.50
CA LEU A 40 47.59 -41.07 -16.93
C LEU A 40 47.40 -42.57 -16.71
N PRO A 41 47.89 -43.44 -17.62
CA PRO A 41 47.90 -44.88 -17.41
C PRO A 41 48.67 -45.27 -16.15
N ALA A 42 48.14 -46.22 -15.37
CA ALA A 42 48.80 -46.71 -14.15
C ALA A 42 50.08 -47.50 -14.43
N ALA A 43 50.16 -48.15 -15.59
CA ALA A 43 51.34 -48.85 -16.11
C ALA A 43 51.37 -48.77 -17.65
N SER A 44 52.48 -49.23 -18.26
CA SER A 44 52.72 -49.16 -19.72
C SER A 44 52.01 -50.23 -20.54
N ASP A 45 51.07 -50.95 -19.95
CA ASP A 45 50.28 -51.97 -20.62
C ASP A 45 49.00 -51.39 -21.26
N GLU A 46 48.46 -52.12 -22.24
CA GLU A 46 47.28 -51.70 -23.00
C GLU A 46 46.01 -51.62 -22.14
N VAL A 47 45.90 -52.43 -21.07
CA VAL A 47 44.73 -52.41 -20.17
C VAL A 47 44.74 -51.12 -19.35
N SER A 48 45.89 -50.76 -18.77
CA SER A 48 46.07 -49.48 -18.06
C SER A 48 45.81 -48.28 -18.97
N ALA A 49 46.27 -48.32 -20.21
CA ALA A 49 46.01 -47.27 -21.20
C ALA A 49 44.52 -47.16 -21.56
N GLY A 50 43.86 -48.29 -21.79
CA GLY A 50 42.43 -48.34 -22.09
C GLY A 50 41.56 -47.82 -20.94
N ILE A 51 41.91 -48.15 -19.69
CA ILE A 51 41.20 -47.65 -18.50
C ILE A 51 41.35 -46.13 -18.38
N ALA A 52 42.57 -45.60 -18.55
CA ALA A 52 42.81 -44.16 -18.50
C ALA A 52 42.04 -43.41 -19.60
N HIS A 53 41.97 -43.99 -20.81
CA HIS A 53 41.17 -43.46 -21.91
C HIS A 53 39.68 -43.41 -21.58
N LEU A 54 39.12 -44.51 -21.06
CA LEU A 54 37.70 -44.59 -20.69
C LEU A 54 37.32 -43.51 -19.67
N PHE A 55 38.13 -43.31 -18.63
CA PHE A 55 37.85 -42.26 -17.63
C PHE A 55 37.97 -40.85 -18.21
N SER A 56 38.93 -40.63 -19.12
CA SER A 56 39.10 -39.33 -19.77
C SER A 56 37.93 -39.01 -20.71
N GLU A 57 37.40 -40.00 -21.45
CA GLU A 57 36.17 -39.84 -22.26
C GLU A 57 34.96 -39.56 -21.37
N HIS A 58 34.78 -40.31 -20.27
CA HIS A 58 33.69 -40.05 -19.34
C HIS A 58 33.75 -38.65 -18.73
N ALA A 59 34.96 -38.16 -18.43
CA ALA A 59 35.17 -36.80 -17.94
C ALA A 59 34.79 -35.75 -19.01
N GLN A 60 35.05 -35.99 -20.30
CA GLN A 60 34.62 -35.10 -21.38
C GLN A 60 33.10 -34.98 -21.44
N GLU A 61 32.39 -36.11 -21.40
CA GLU A 61 30.93 -36.14 -21.39
C GLU A 61 30.37 -35.43 -20.16
N TYR A 62 30.94 -35.71 -18.98
CA TYR A 62 30.55 -35.09 -17.72
C TYR A 62 30.70 -33.57 -17.76
N GLN A 63 31.85 -33.06 -18.23
CA GLN A 63 32.10 -31.62 -18.33
C GLN A 63 31.17 -30.96 -19.35
N GLY A 64 30.87 -31.63 -20.46
CA GLY A 64 29.87 -31.18 -21.43
C GLY A 64 28.46 -31.07 -20.82
N LEU A 65 28.05 -32.04 -20.01
CA LEU A 65 26.77 -32.00 -19.29
C LEU A 65 26.75 -30.93 -18.20
N ALA A 66 27.85 -30.78 -17.45
CA ALA A 66 28.00 -29.76 -16.42
C ALA A 66 27.74 -28.35 -16.98
N GLY A 67 28.29 -28.02 -18.16
CA GLY A 67 28.02 -26.73 -18.82
C GLY A 67 26.54 -26.52 -19.21
N GLN A 68 25.82 -27.58 -19.59
CA GLN A 68 24.37 -27.49 -19.86
C GLN A 68 23.58 -27.23 -18.56
N VAL A 69 23.97 -27.89 -17.47
CA VAL A 69 23.38 -27.71 -16.14
C VAL A 69 23.63 -26.29 -15.63
N GLU A 70 24.83 -25.73 -15.80
CA GLU A 70 25.14 -24.34 -15.45
C GLU A 70 24.21 -23.36 -16.19
N THR A 71 24.02 -23.56 -17.50
CA THR A 71 23.12 -22.72 -18.31
C THR A 71 21.65 -22.84 -17.86
N PHE A 72 21.22 -24.02 -17.43
CA PHE A 72 19.90 -24.22 -16.84
C PHE A 72 19.79 -23.52 -15.47
N HIS A 73 20.77 -23.71 -14.59
CA HIS A 73 20.83 -23.11 -13.26
C HIS A 73 20.75 -21.58 -13.33
N ASP A 74 21.50 -20.97 -14.24
CA ASP A 74 21.46 -19.54 -14.51
C ASP A 74 20.07 -19.04 -14.93
N ARG A 75 19.36 -19.82 -15.76
CA ARG A 75 17.97 -19.50 -16.16
C ARG A 75 17.02 -19.65 -14.98
N LEU A 76 17.19 -20.69 -14.17
CA LEU A 76 16.40 -20.93 -12.97
C LEU A 76 16.51 -19.76 -11.99
N VAL A 77 17.74 -19.33 -11.67
CA VAL A 77 18.00 -18.19 -10.77
C VAL A 77 17.37 -16.90 -11.32
N ARG A 78 17.53 -16.62 -12.61
CA ARG A 78 16.90 -15.45 -13.26
C ARG A 78 15.38 -15.51 -13.19
N GLN A 79 14.78 -16.67 -13.48
CA GLN A 79 13.34 -16.84 -13.45
C GLN A 79 12.77 -16.72 -12.03
N MET A 80 13.49 -17.26 -11.03
CA MET A 80 13.09 -17.15 -9.62
C MET A 80 13.13 -15.70 -9.15
N THR A 81 14.19 -14.96 -9.52
CA THR A 81 14.31 -13.52 -9.23
C THR A 81 13.20 -12.72 -9.91
N GLY A 82 12.92 -12.99 -11.20
CA GLY A 82 11.83 -12.35 -11.94
C GLY A 82 10.46 -12.62 -11.34
N SER A 83 10.22 -13.87 -10.91
CA SER A 83 8.97 -14.26 -10.24
C SER A 83 8.80 -13.57 -8.90
N ALA A 84 9.86 -13.45 -8.09
CA ALA A 84 9.83 -12.72 -6.83
C ALA A 84 9.40 -11.26 -7.04
N MET A 85 10.02 -10.56 -8.00
CA MET A 85 9.62 -9.18 -8.34
C MET A 85 8.18 -9.08 -8.83
N ALA A 86 7.72 -10.04 -9.64
CA ALA A 86 6.34 -10.05 -10.13
C ALA A 86 5.32 -10.21 -9.00
N TYR A 87 5.59 -11.10 -8.03
CA TYR A 87 4.72 -11.26 -6.85
C TYR A 87 4.74 -10.01 -5.96
N ALA A 88 5.91 -9.43 -5.67
CA ALA A 88 6.01 -8.19 -4.90
C ALA A 88 5.25 -7.02 -5.57
N SER A 89 5.42 -6.85 -6.89
CA SER A 89 4.69 -5.83 -7.65
C SER A 89 3.17 -6.04 -7.63
N ALA A 90 2.71 -7.29 -7.63
CA ALA A 90 1.30 -7.61 -7.52
C ALA A 90 0.76 -7.25 -6.12
N GLU A 91 1.52 -7.51 -5.05
CA GLU A 91 1.17 -7.11 -3.68
C GLU A 91 1.07 -5.58 -3.55
N ASP A 92 2.06 -4.83 -4.04
CA ASP A 92 2.04 -3.36 -4.03
C ASP A 92 0.82 -2.79 -4.77
N THR A 93 0.51 -3.37 -5.94
CA THR A 93 -0.66 -2.96 -6.74
C THR A 93 -1.97 -3.23 -5.99
N ASN A 94 -2.08 -4.40 -5.35
CA ASN A 94 -3.25 -4.74 -4.57
C ASN A 94 -3.40 -3.84 -3.33
N VAL A 95 -2.30 -3.51 -2.65
CA VAL A 95 -2.31 -2.56 -1.53
C VAL A 95 -2.78 -1.18 -1.99
N ALA A 96 -2.26 -0.67 -3.11
CA ALA A 96 -2.67 0.62 -3.66
C ALA A 96 -4.17 0.64 -4.04
N LEU A 97 -4.68 -0.45 -4.62
CA LEU A 97 -6.10 -0.59 -4.94
C LEU A 97 -6.97 -0.57 -3.69
N LEU A 98 -6.56 -1.28 -2.63
CA LEU A 98 -7.29 -1.33 -1.36
C LEU A 98 -7.31 0.04 -0.68
N GLN A 99 -6.19 0.78 -0.70
CA GLN A 99 -6.13 2.16 -0.19
C GLN A 99 -7.05 3.11 -0.97
N ALA A 100 -7.07 3.00 -2.30
CA ALA A 100 -7.97 3.79 -3.14
C ALA A 100 -9.45 3.47 -2.86
N LEU A 101 -9.78 2.19 -2.66
CA LEU A 101 -11.12 1.75 -2.27
C LEU A 101 -11.51 2.29 -0.89
N GLU A 102 -10.62 2.24 0.09
CA GLU A 102 -10.86 2.79 1.43
C GLU A 102 -11.12 4.30 1.39
N ALA A 103 -10.31 5.04 0.62
CA ALA A 103 -10.51 6.48 0.42
C ALA A 103 -11.85 6.78 -0.26
N PHE A 104 -12.26 5.97 -1.24
CA PHE A 104 -13.55 6.08 -1.89
C PHE A 104 -14.71 5.81 -0.93
N VAL A 105 -14.67 4.71 -0.17
CA VAL A 105 -15.70 4.39 0.84
C VAL A 105 -15.82 5.51 1.87
N THR A 106 -14.68 6.03 2.34
CA THR A 106 -14.64 7.13 3.30
C THR A 106 -15.19 8.44 2.72
N SER A 107 -14.99 8.72 1.43
CA SER A 107 -15.54 9.91 0.78
C SER A 107 -17.06 9.81 0.60
N VAL A 108 -17.56 8.64 0.19
CA VAL A 108 -19.00 8.34 0.08
C VAL A 108 -19.68 8.45 1.44
N SER A 109 -19.09 7.84 2.48
CA SER A 109 -19.62 7.92 3.84
C SER A 109 -19.75 9.37 4.32
N ARG A 110 -18.70 10.20 4.13
CA ARG A 110 -18.75 11.63 4.47
C ARG A 110 -19.79 12.40 3.67
N ALA A 111 -19.94 12.10 2.37
CA ALA A 111 -20.94 12.75 1.53
C ALA A 111 -22.37 12.42 1.98
N ILE A 112 -22.65 11.16 2.32
CA ILE A 112 -23.95 10.71 2.82
C ILE A 112 -24.26 11.37 4.17
N SER A 113 -23.32 11.30 5.12
CA SER A 113 -23.50 11.94 6.44
C SER A 113 -23.76 13.44 6.29
N GLY A 114 -22.96 14.14 5.48
CA GLY A 114 -23.16 15.57 5.22
C GLY A 114 -24.51 15.89 4.56
N ALA A 115 -25.00 15.04 3.65
CA ALA A 115 -26.32 15.21 3.03
C ALA A 115 -27.46 14.99 4.03
N ILE A 116 -27.34 14.00 4.91
CA ILE A 116 -28.32 13.74 5.99
C ILE A 116 -28.35 14.92 6.97
N ASP A 117 -27.18 15.38 7.41
CA ASP A 117 -27.05 16.52 8.33
C ASP A 117 -27.66 17.78 7.72
N ALA A 118 -27.38 18.06 6.44
CA ALA A 118 -27.97 19.20 5.73
C ALA A 118 -29.50 19.09 5.63
N ALA A 119 -30.04 17.90 5.34
CA ALA A 119 -31.48 17.68 5.24
C ALA A 119 -32.18 17.84 6.60
N ILE A 120 -31.58 17.32 7.68
CA ILE A 120 -32.09 17.50 9.05
C ILE A 120 -32.12 18.99 9.39
N ASN A 121 -31.03 19.72 9.16
CA ASN A 121 -30.95 21.15 9.46
C ASN A 121 -31.97 21.96 8.63
N GLN A 122 -32.10 21.67 7.34
CA GLN A 122 -33.11 22.31 6.48
C GLN A 122 -34.53 22.06 6.99
N PHE A 123 -34.83 20.83 7.45
CA PHE A 123 -36.13 20.51 8.02
C PHE A 123 -36.40 21.24 9.34
N VAL A 124 -35.41 21.26 10.24
CA VAL A 124 -35.51 21.97 11.52
C VAL A 124 -35.68 23.48 11.30
N ASP A 125 -34.92 24.06 10.38
CA ASP A 125 -35.03 25.48 10.00
C ASP A 125 -36.41 25.78 9.41
N PHE A 126 -36.92 24.89 8.54
CA PHE A 126 -38.26 25.00 7.99
C PHE A 126 -39.31 24.97 9.10
N VAL A 127 -39.32 23.96 9.97
CA VAL A 127 -40.28 23.86 11.09
C VAL A 127 -40.19 25.08 12.01
N SER A 128 -38.97 25.53 12.32
CA SER A 128 -38.74 26.73 13.14
C SER A 128 -39.29 27.99 12.47
N TYR A 129 -39.13 28.12 11.16
CA TYR A 129 -39.72 29.19 10.37
C TYR A 129 -41.26 29.16 10.45
N LEU A 130 -41.87 27.98 10.28
CA LEU A 130 -43.34 27.83 10.33
C LEU A 130 -43.89 28.16 11.72
N LEU A 131 -43.22 27.69 12.78
CA LEU A 131 -43.58 28.03 14.16
C LEU A 131 -43.44 29.53 14.39
N SER A 132 -42.33 30.14 13.95
CA SER A 132 -42.15 31.59 14.06
C SER A 132 -43.27 32.34 13.32
N LEU A 133 -43.66 31.90 12.13
CA LEU A 133 -44.72 32.54 11.35
C LEU A 133 -46.06 32.51 12.09
N ALA A 134 -46.38 31.40 12.76
CA ALA A 134 -47.61 31.24 13.53
C ALA A 134 -47.61 32.05 14.84
N PHE A 135 -46.52 32.00 15.60
CA PHE A 135 -46.47 32.54 16.97
C PHE A 135 -45.95 33.99 17.05
N ARG A 136 -45.12 34.43 16.11
CA ARG A 136 -44.55 35.79 16.11
C ARG A 136 -45.61 36.90 16.17
N PRO A 137 -46.72 36.89 15.41
CA PRO A 137 -47.74 37.93 15.56
C PRO A 137 -48.44 37.87 16.93
N ILE A 138 -48.64 36.68 17.49
CA ILE A 138 -49.24 36.50 18.82
C ILE A 138 -48.33 37.09 19.90
N PHE A 139 -47.02 36.82 19.84
CA PHE A 139 -46.03 37.40 20.74
C PHE A 139 -45.98 38.92 20.65
N TYR A 140 -45.95 39.49 19.44
CA TYR A 140 -45.96 40.94 19.26
C TYR A 140 -47.27 41.58 19.72
N ALA A 141 -48.42 40.93 19.52
CA ALA A 141 -49.70 41.44 19.99
C ALA A 141 -49.80 41.45 21.53
N LEU A 142 -49.23 40.43 22.21
CA LEU A 142 -49.26 40.32 23.68
C LEU A 142 -48.23 41.20 24.39
N LEU A 143 -46.97 41.19 23.92
CA LEU A 143 -45.85 41.87 24.60
C LEU A 143 -45.42 43.19 23.93
N GLY A 144 -45.78 43.41 22.66
CA GLY A 144 -45.37 44.60 21.91
C GLY A 144 -45.71 45.92 22.60
N PRO A 145 -46.94 46.13 23.10
CA PRO A 145 -47.30 47.36 23.79
C PRO A 145 -46.48 47.61 25.07
N ILE A 146 -46.16 46.54 25.82
CA ILE A 146 -45.38 46.62 27.05
C ILE A 146 -43.92 46.96 26.74
N LEU A 147 -43.34 46.30 25.72
CA LEU A 147 -41.97 46.59 25.28
C LEU A 147 -41.83 48.02 24.75
N ASP A 148 -42.79 48.47 23.94
CA ASP A 148 -42.75 49.81 23.32
C ASP A 148 -42.91 50.92 24.36
N LEU A 149 -43.76 50.70 25.38
CA LEU A 149 -43.86 51.61 26.53
C LEU A 149 -42.54 51.66 27.32
N TYR A 150 -41.92 50.51 27.57
CA TYR A 150 -40.63 50.43 28.27
C TYR A 150 -39.53 51.17 27.52
N THR A 151 -39.37 50.93 26.21
CA THR A 151 -38.39 51.65 25.39
C THR A 151 -38.68 53.14 25.33
N HIS A 152 -39.94 53.57 25.20
CA HIS A 152 -40.30 55.00 25.25
C HIS A 152 -39.91 55.65 26.58
N VAL A 153 -40.23 55.02 27.71
CA VAL A 153 -39.90 55.52 29.05
C VAL A 153 -38.39 55.63 29.23
N VAL A 154 -37.64 54.61 28.81
CA VAL A 154 -36.16 54.62 28.87
C VAL A 154 -35.56 55.72 27.99
N VAL A 155 -36.07 55.89 26.77
CA VAL A 155 -35.60 56.94 25.84
C VAL A 155 -35.90 58.33 26.40
N LEU A 156 -37.09 58.54 26.97
CA LEU A 156 -37.45 59.80 27.63
C LEU A 156 -36.56 60.09 28.84
N ALA A 157 -36.28 59.08 29.66
CA ALA A 157 -35.38 59.23 30.81
C ALA A 157 -33.95 59.57 30.38
N LEU A 158 -33.44 58.93 29.32
CA LEU A 158 -32.14 59.24 28.73
C LEU A 158 -32.11 60.65 28.12
N TYR A 159 -33.15 61.05 27.41
CA TYR A 159 -33.27 62.40 26.84
C TYR A 159 -33.30 63.47 27.95
N ALA A 160 -34.06 63.24 29.02
CA ALA A 160 -34.12 64.14 30.17
C ALA A 160 -32.76 64.23 30.89
N ALA A 161 -32.08 63.12 31.09
CA ALA A 161 -30.74 63.10 31.70
C ALA A 161 -29.70 63.82 30.83
N LEU A 162 -29.75 63.65 29.50
CA LEU A 162 -28.86 64.33 28.56
C LEU A 162 -29.15 65.84 28.50
N TYR A 163 -30.43 66.22 28.50
CA TYR A 163 -30.85 67.62 28.53
C TYR A 163 -30.39 68.32 29.81
N GLY A 164 -30.49 67.67 30.98
CA GLY A 164 -29.95 68.19 32.25
C GLY A 164 -28.44 68.37 32.23
N ALA A 165 -27.69 67.37 31.72
CA ALA A 165 -26.24 67.45 31.60
C ALA A 165 -25.75 68.58 30.67
N LEU A 166 -26.52 68.94 29.63
CA LEU A 166 -26.18 70.01 28.69
C LEU A 166 -26.60 71.42 29.17
N THR A 167 -27.64 71.53 30.01
CA THR A 167 -28.19 72.82 30.45
C THR A 167 -27.74 73.27 31.83
N GLY A 168 -27.01 72.42 32.58
CA GLY A 168 -26.29 72.83 33.79
C GLY A 168 -27.15 73.06 35.03
N ALA A 169 -28.29 72.37 35.14
CA ALA A 169 -29.04 72.19 36.39
C ALA A 169 -28.83 70.77 36.92
#